data_AF-A0A850DIC9-F1
#
_entry.id   AF-A0A850DIC9-F1
#
_cell.length_a   1.000
_cell.length_b   1.000
_cell.length_c   1.000
_cell.angle_alpha   90.00
_cell.angle_beta   90.00
_cell.angle_gamma   90.00
#
_symmetry.space_group_name_H-M   'P 1'
#
loop_
_entity.id
_entity.type
_entity.pdbx_description
1 polymer ?
#
loop_
_entity_poly.entity_id
_entity_poly.type
_entity_poly.pdbx_seq_one_letter_code
_entity_poly.pdbx_strand_id
1 'polypeptide(L)'
;MTDLTFDIDSARDDLGTGYGSGSTIAALSRGLFRSRLILLRLLITEAAQRHRDAAADAGLDAAYGALADLQAGHPETVRALVLYPHTGAWLNHALRRVTGAGDADSPVPMWADLCYLGWLAASGAVTAGGSGSMTLVMRNGEVMLPRFGLAKLDADERCGYSELTWNDRGELAFRGDHGELVVESPAVEDNAQWLPLRRLRSGAADSEPVNHDDLVPC
;
A
#
# COMPACT_ATOMS: atom_id res chain seq x y z
N MET A 1 -6.09 29.63 16.80
CA MET A 1 -5.41 30.10 15.58
C MET A 1 -6.18 29.52 14.42
N THR A 2 -6.75 30.41 13.62
CA THR A 2 -8.00 30.32 12.84
C THR A 2 -8.18 29.01 12.06
N ASP A 3 -9.22 28.26 12.42
CA ASP A 3 -9.82 27.21 11.62
C ASP A 3 -10.53 27.91 10.45
N LEU A 4 -9.76 28.26 9.42
CA LEU A 4 -10.29 28.72 8.16
C LEU A 4 -11.06 27.54 7.57
N THR A 5 -12.38 27.65 7.60
CA THR A 5 -13.29 26.80 6.84
C THR A 5 -12.73 26.70 5.43
N PHE A 6 -12.21 25.52 5.08
CA PHE A 6 -11.69 25.24 3.76
C PHE A 6 -12.88 25.32 2.79
N ASP A 7 -13.01 26.46 2.11
CA ASP A 7 -14.09 26.71 1.16
C ASP A 7 -13.77 26.05 -0.18
N ILE A 8 -14.75 25.32 -0.73
CA ILE A 8 -14.57 24.52 -1.94
C ILE A 8 -14.35 25.40 -3.17
N ASP A 9 -15.00 26.57 -3.22
CA ASP A 9 -14.88 27.52 -4.33
C ASP A 9 -13.51 28.21 -4.29
N SER A 10 -13.06 28.67 -3.12
CA SER A 10 -11.71 29.21 -2.94
C SER A 10 -10.61 28.21 -3.29
N ALA A 11 -10.76 26.93 -2.93
CA ALA A 11 -9.80 25.89 -3.29
C ALA A 11 -9.77 25.62 -4.80
N ARG A 12 -10.94 25.62 -5.45
CA ARG A 12 -11.06 25.46 -6.91
C ARG A 12 -10.36 26.59 -7.65
N ASP A 13 -10.60 27.84 -7.24
CA ASP A 13 -10.03 29.00 -7.91
C ASP A 13 -8.49 29.04 -7.73
N ASP A 14 -7.99 28.65 -6.55
CA ASP A 14 -6.54 28.51 -6.30
C ASP A 14 -5.91 27.41 -7.17
N LEU A 15 -6.52 26.23 -7.26
CA LEU A 15 -6.07 25.17 -8.18
C LEU A 15 -6.14 25.60 -9.65
N GLY A 16 -7.10 26.44 -10.01
CA GLY A 16 -7.25 27.00 -11.36
C GLY A 16 -6.05 27.83 -11.82
N THR A 17 -5.16 28.24 -10.91
CA THR A 17 -3.90 28.93 -11.23
C THR A 17 -2.77 27.99 -11.68
N GLY A 18 -3.00 26.67 -11.65
CA GLY A 18 -2.06 25.63 -12.08
C GLY A 18 -1.80 24.62 -10.95
N TYR A 19 -0.79 24.89 -10.13
CA TYR A 19 -0.38 23.95 -9.06
C TYR A 19 -1.17 24.13 -7.75
N GLY A 20 -1.89 25.25 -7.60
CA GLY A 20 -2.46 25.67 -6.33
C GLY A 20 -1.39 26.09 -5.31
N SER A 21 -1.82 26.79 -4.26
CA SER A 21 -0.95 27.16 -3.15
C SER A 21 -0.56 25.94 -2.30
N GLY A 22 0.63 25.98 -1.68
CA GLY A 22 1.07 24.93 -0.76
C GLY A 22 0.09 24.71 0.41
N SER A 23 -0.59 25.77 0.87
CA SER A 23 -1.65 25.68 1.89
C SER A 23 -2.86 24.87 1.44
N THR A 24 -3.33 25.08 0.21
CA THR A 24 -4.46 24.34 -0.36
C THR A 24 -4.11 22.88 -0.56
N ILE A 25 -2.93 22.59 -1.13
CA ILE A 25 -2.44 21.21 -1.30
C ILE A 25 -2.29 20.51 0.05
N ALA A 26 -1.74 21.18 1.07
CA ALA A 26 -1.61 20.62 2.41
C ALA A 26 -2.98 20.34 3.05
N ALA A 27 -3.98 21.21 2.85
CA ALA A 27 -5.34 21.01 3.34
C ALA A 27 -6.02 19.82 2.67
N LEU A 28 -5.96 19.71 1.34
CA LEU A 28 -6.50 18.58 0.59
C LEU A 28 -5.81 17.27 0.96
N SER A 29 -4.48 17.27 1.08
CA SER A 29 -3.71 16.10 1.53
C SER A 29 -4.13 15.63 2.92
N ARG A 30 -4.34 16.56 3.87
CA ARG A 30 -4.85 16.21 5.21
C ARG A 30 -6.27 15.63 5.15
N GLY A 31 -7.15 16.21 4.34
CA GLY A 31 -8.50 15.71 4.11
C GLY A 31 -8.48 14.29 3.57
N LEU A 32 -7.72 14.07 2.49
CA LEU A 32 -7.56 12.75 1.85
C LEU A 32 -7.01 11.70 2.81
N PHE A 33 -5.98 12.05 3.60
CA PHE A 33 -5.42 11.15 4.61
C PHE A 33 -6.47 10.72 5.64
N ARG A 34 -7.23 11.68 6.19
CA ARG A 34 -8.30 11.40 7.16
C ARG A 34 -9.39 10.52 6.56
N SER A 35 -9.87 10.85 5.36
CA SER A 35 -10.89 10.05 4.66
C SER A 35 -10.41 8.61 4.44
N ARG A 36 -9.17 8.41 4.03
CA ARG A 36 -8.62 7.05 3.81
C ARG A 36 -8.44 6.27 5.10
N LEU A 37 -8.09 6.92 6.22
CA LEU A 37 -8.07 6.25 7.53
C LEU A 37 -9.47 5.80 7.98
N ILE A 38 -10.50 6.61 7.72
CA ILE A 38 -11.90 6.24 8.00
C ILE A 38 -12.31 5.05 7.13
N LEU A 39 -12.04 5.09 5.83
CA LEU A 39 -12.33 3.99 4.91
C LEU A 39 -11.59 2.70 5.31
N LEU A 40 -10.33 2.81 5.74
CA LEU A 40 -9.57 1.67 6.24
C LEU A 40 -10.25 1.07 7.48
N ARG A 41 -10.59 1.89 8.50
CA ARG A 41 -11.29 1.41 9.70
C ARG A 41 -12.62 0.74 9.36
N LEU A 42 -13.37 1.31 8.43
CA LEU A 42 -14.63 0.76 7.96
C LEU A 42 -14.40 -0.59 7.27
N LEU A 43 -13.40 -0.71 6.40
CA LEU A 43 -13.05 -1.96 5.74
C LEU A 43 -12.72 -3.07 6.76
N ILE A 44 -11.85 -2.79 7.74
CA ILE A 44 -11.50 -3.76 8.80
C ILE A 44 -12.76 -4.25 9.52
N THR A 45 -13.61 -3.31 9.92
CA THR A 45 -14.82 -3.59 10.69
C THR A 45 -15.81 -4.43 9.89
N GLU A 46 -16.06 -4.03 8.65
CA GLU A 46 -17.02 -4.69 7.77
C GLU A 46 -16.54 -6.09 7.35
N ALA A 47 -15.24 -6.24 7.08
CA ALA A 47 -14.64 -7.53 6.74
C ALA A 47 -14.72 -8.51 7.93
N ALA A 48 -14.37 -8.06 9.14
CA ALA A 48 -14.46 -8.89 10.34
C ALA A 48 -15.90 -9.32 10.69
N GLN A 49 -16.88 -8.47 10.37
CA GLN A 49 -18.31 -8.75 10.65
C GLN A 49 -18.94 -9.67 9.60
N ARG A 50 -18.66 -9.48 8.32
CA ARG A 50 -19.38 -10.15 7.22
C ARG A 50 -18.60 -11.29 6.58
N HIS A 51 -17.27 -11.25 6.64
CA HIS A 51 -16.37 -12.15 5.92
C HIS A 51 -15.18 -12.55 6.81
N ARG A 52 -15.49 -13.02 8.03
CA ARG A 52 -14.50 -13.32 9.06
C ARG A 52 -13.37 -14.23 8.57
N ASP A 53 -13.73 -15.33 7.90
CA ASP A 53 -12.73 -16.30 7.43
C ASP A 53 -11.81 -15.65 6.39
N ALA A 54 -12.37 -14.89 5.44
CA ALA A 54 -11.56 -14.17 4.46
C ALA A 54 -10.67 -13.10 5.08
N ALA A 55 -11.13 -12.41 6.14
CA ALA A 55 -10.32 -11.43 6.86
C ALA A 55 -9.17 -12.10 7.64
N ALA A 56 -9.41 -13.28 8.22
CA ALA A 56 -8.40 -14.09 8.89
C ALA A 56 -7.36 -14.63 7.91
N ASP A 57 -7.80 -15.22 6.79
CA ASP A 57 -6.95 -15.71 5.71
C ASP A 57 -6.09 -14.57 5.12
N ALA A 58 -6.64 -13.36 5.01
CA ALA A 58 -5.86 -12.19 4.56
C ALA A 58 -4.85 -11.66 5.60
N GLY A 59 -4.86 -12.17 6.84
CA GLY A 59 -4.03 -11.66 7.93
C GLY A 59 -4.37 -10.22 8.32
N LEU A 60 -5.62 -9.80 8.14
CA LEU A 60 -6.01 -8.39 8.17
C LEU A 60 -5.77 -7.72 9.54
N ASP A 61 -6.04 -8.44 10.63
CA ASP A 61 -5.79 -7.96 11.99
C ASP A 61 -4.29 -7.78 12.28
N ALA A 62 -3.46 -8.73 11.84
CA ALA A 62 -2.01 -8.66 12.01
C ALA A 62 -1.42 -7.50 11.20
N ALA A 63 -1.83 -7.34 9.94
CA ALA A 63 -1.39 -6.24 9.08
C ALA A 63 -1.82 -4.87 9.62
N TYR A 64 -3.06 -4.77 10.12
CA TYR A 64 -3.55 -3.55 10.75
C TYR A 64 -2.80 -3.22 12.04
N GLY A 65 -2.52 -4.22 12.89
CA GLY A 65 -1.70 -4.08 14.08
C GLY A 65 -0.30 -3.55 13.76
N ALA A 66 0.38 -4.18 12.81
CA ALA A 66 1.70 -3.73 12.34
C ALA A 66 1.68 -2.30 11.81
N LEU A 67 0.64 -1.91 11.05
CA LEU A 67 0.50 -0.54 10.56
C LEU A 67 0.23 0.47 11.69
N ALA A 68 -0.54 0.08 12.71
CA ALA A 68 -0.81 0.92 13.88
C ALA A 68 0.43 1.14 14.74
N ASP A 69 1.22 0.08 14.99
CA ASP A 69 2.49 0.15 15.70
C ASP A 69 3.49 1.02 14.94
N LEU A 70 3.57 0.83 13.61
CA LEU A 70 4.38 1.66 12.74
C LEU A 70 3.96 3.13 12.80
N GLN A 71 2.66 3.43 12.86
CA GLN A 71 2.16 4.81 12.94
C GLN A 71 2.63 5.52 14.20
N ALA A 72 2.81 4.80 15.32
CA ALA A 72 3.29 5.37 16.57
C ALA A 72 4.75 5.82 16.50
N GLY A 73 5.61 5.07 15.79
CA GLY A 73 7.04 5.38 15.65
C GLY A 73 7.41 6.18 14.39
N HIS A 74 6.67 5.98 13.30
CA HIS A 74 6.98 6.49 11.96
C HIS A 74 5.72 7.07 11.27
N PRO A 75 5.09 8.12 11.84
CA PRO A 75 3.82 8.64 11.35
C PRO A 75 3.88 9.14 9.91
N GLU A 76 4.99 9.74 9.48
CA GLU A 76 5.15 10.22 8.10
C GLU A 76 5.28 9.07 7.08
N THR A 77 5.88 7.94 7.48
CA THR A 77 5.91 6.72 6.65
C THR A 77 4.48 6.20 6.42
N VAL A 78 3.69 6.08 7.49
CA VAL A 78 2.28 5.65 7.37
C VAL A 78 1.47 6.65 6.57
N ARG A 79 1.68 7.95 6.77
CA ARG A 79 1.04 9.00 5.97
C ARG A 79 1.31 8.83 4.48
N ALA A 80 2.57 8.62 4.09
CA ALA A 80 2.95 8.40 2.69
C ALA A 80 2.28 7.14 2.10
N LEU A 81 2.22 6.05 2.85
CA LEU A 81 1.58 4.80 2.43
C LEU A 81 0.06 4.91 2.29
N VAL A 82 -0.60 5.57 3.24
CA VAL A 82 -2.04 5.83 3.17
C VAL A 82 -2.37 6.78 2.03
N LEU A 83 -1.53 7.77 1.75
CA LEU A 83 -1.68 8.71 0.63
C LEU A 83 -1.23 8.14 -0.72
N TYR A 84 -0.64 6.95 -0.74
CA TYR A 84 -0.21 6.30 -1.97
C TYR A 84 -1.39 6.09 -2.94
N PRO A 85 -1.25 6.35 -4.26
CA PRO A 85 -2.37 6.36 -5.20
C PRO A 85 -3.21 5.08 -5.17
N HIS A 86 -2.55 3.91 -5.23
CA HIS A 86 -3.20 2.60 -5.25
C HIS A 86 -3.97 2.28 -3.97
N THR A 87 -3.56 2.82 -2.80
CA THR A 87 -4.27 2.62 -1.53
C THR A 87 -5.72 3.10 -1.57
N GLY A 88 -5.97 4.25 -2.22
CA GLY A 88 -7.33 4.79 -2.34
C GLY A 88 -8.22 3.92 -3.24
N ALA A 89 -7.70 3.48 -4.39
CA ALA A 89 -8.43 2.63 -5.32
C ALA A 89 -8.76 1.26 -4.68
N TRP A 90 -7.76 0.64 -4.05
CA TRP A 90 -7.93 -0.60 -3.31
C TRP A 90 -8.98 -0.48 -2.19
N LEU A 91 -8.91 0.57 -1.35
CA LEU A 91 -9.88 0.77 -0.26
C LEU A 91 -11.32 0.81 -0.76
N ASN A 92 -11.58 1.55 -1.85
CA ASN A 92 -12.92 1.65 -2.43
C ASN A 92 -13.36 0.31 -3.03
N HIS A 93 -12.47 -0.38 -3.75
CA HIS A 93 -12.76 -1.68 -4.34
C HIS A 93 -13.09 -2.72 -3.27
N ALA A 94 -12.18 -2.90 -2.30
CA ALA A 94 -12.32 -3.87 -1.22
C ALA A 94 -13.58 -3.61 -0.39
N LEU A 95 -13.86 -2.34 -0.05
CA LEU A 95 -15.05 -1.99 0.73
C LEU A 95 -16.35 -2.28 -0.05
N ARG A 96 -16.42 -1.96 -1.35
CA ARG A 96 -17.58 -2.32 -2.18
C ARG A 96 -17.79 -3.82 -2.23
N ARG A 97 -16.71 -4.60 -2.32
CA ARG A 97 -16.77 -6.07 -2.35
C ARG A 97 -17.27 -6.64 -1.02
N VAL A 98 -16.69 -6.19 0.09
CA VAL A 98 -17.07 -6.61 1.46
C VAL A 98 -18.53 -6.26 1.79
N THR A 99 -19.01 -5.11 1.34
CA THR A 99 -20.38 -4.63 1.59
C THR A 99 -21.43 -5.18 0.62
N GLY A 100 -21.02 -5.95 -0.39
CA GLY A 100 -21.93 -6.50 -1.42
C GLY A 100 -22.38 -5.49 -2.48
N ALA A 101 -21.75 -4.31 -2.54
CA ALA A 101 -21.97 -3.28 -3.56
C ALA A 101 -21.04 -3.42 -4.79
N GLY A 102 -20.23 -4.48 -4.82
CA GLY A 102 -19.28 -4.82 -5.89
C GLY A 102 -19.71 -6.06 -6.68
N ASP A 103 -18.88 -6.48 -7.63
CA ASP A 103 -19.14 -7.67 -8.45
C ASP A 103 -19.12 -8.95 -7.61
N ALA A 104 -20.30 -9.55 -7.45
CA ALA A 104 -20.47 -10.84 -6.79
C ALA A 104 -19.73 -11.98 -7.50
N ASP A 105 -19.47 -11.84 -8.81
CA ASP A 105 -18.86 -12.86 -9.66
C ASP A 105 -17.35 -12.68 -9.88
N SER A 106 -16.67 -11.83 -9.10
CA SER A 106 -15.22 -11.67 -9.30
C SER A 106 -14.48 -13.00 -9.04
N PRO A 107 -13.61 -13.45 -9.96
CA PRO A 107 -12.92 -14.74 -9.89
C PRO A 107 -11.80 -14.75 -8.83
N VAL A 108 -11.47 -13.60 -8.25
CA VAL A 108 -10.47 -13.48 -7.20
C VAL A 108 -11.13 -13.79 -5.85
N PRO A 109 -10.55 -14.65 -4.99
CA PRO A 109 -11.06 -14.85 -3.64
C PRO A 109 -11.05 -13.54 -2.83
N MET A 110 -12.03 -13.35 -1.93
CA MET A 110 -12.12 -12.11 -1.15
C MET A 110 -10.88 -11.86 -0.28
N TRP A 111 -10.31 -12.91 0.32
CA TRP A 111 -9.10 -12.79 1.14
C TRP A 111 -7.91 -12.28 0.33
N ALA A 112 -7.81 -12.69 -0.95
CA ALA A 112 -6.76 -12.24 -1.85
C ALA A 112 -6.92 -10.76 -2.23
N ASP A 113 -8.14 -10.24 -2.32
CA ASP A 113 -8.35 -8.79 -2.52
C ASP A 113 -8.05 -7.96 -1.27
N LEU A 114 -8.05 -8.57 -0.09
CA LEU A 114 -7.69 -7.90 1.17
C LEU A 114 -6.18 -7.86 1.42
N CYS A 115 -5.36 -8.50 0.57
CA CYS A 115 -3.91 -8.64 0.71
C CYS A 115 -3.14 -7.31 0.86
N TYR A 116 -3.65 -6.26 0.23
CA TYR A 116 -2.91 -5.01 0.05
C TYR A 116 -2.59 -4.33 1.39
N LEU A 117 -3.37 -4.57 2.45
CA LEU A 117 -3.03 -4.06 3.78
C LEU A 117 -1.73 -4.69 4.31
N GLY A 118 -1.54 -5.99 4.10
CA GLY A 118 -0.29 -6.67 4.40
C GLY A 118 0.87 -6.06 3.63
N TRP A 119 0.70 -5.85 2.32
CA TRP A 119 1.71 -5.22 1.49
C TRP A 119 2.10 -3.80 1.96
N LEU A 120 1.13 -3.00 2.39
CA LEU A 120 1.38 -1.68 2.99
C LEU A 120 2.15 -1.78 4.30
N ALA A 121 1.72 -2.67 5.20
CA ALA A 121 2.37 -2.85 6.50
C ALA A 121 3.83 -3.34 6.34
N ALA A 122 4.08 -4.32 5.46
CA ALA A 122 5.44 -4.76 5.12
C ALA A 122 6.28 -3.62 4.54
N SER A 123 5.76 -2.87 3.55
CA SER A 123 6.49 -1.75 2.96
C SER A 123 6.84 -0.68 4.00
N GLY A 124 5.95 -0.46 4.95
CA GLY A 124 6.17 0.43 6.08
C GLY A 124 7.25 -0.07 7.03
N ALA A 125 7.19 -1.34 7.42
CA ALA A 125 8.19 -1.98 8.29
C ALA A 125 9.59 -1.98 7.63
N VAL A 126 9.69 -2.35 6.36
CA VAL A 126 10.93 -2.29 5.58
C VAL A 126 11.47 -0.85 5.53
N THR A 127 10.60 0.15 5.36
CA THR A 127 11.04 1.55 5.32
C THR A 127 11.49 2.08 6.69
N ALA A 128 10.90 1.58 7.77
CA ALA A 128 11.36 1.89 9.13
C ALA A 128 12.75 1.29 9.43
N GLY A 129 13.23 0.37 8.59
CA GLY A 129 14.52 -0.29 8.73
C GLY A 129 14.50 -1.39 9.80
N GLY A 130 15.69 -1.82 10.21
CA GLY A 130 15.86 -2.96 11.12
C GLY A 130 15.66 -4.30 10.40
N SER A 131 15.28 -5.33 11.14
CA SER A 131 15.11 -6.67 10.60
C SER A 131 13.81 -7.29 11.11
N GLY A 132 13.19 -8.15 10.31
CA GLY A 132 11.94 -8.79 10.68
C GLY A 132 11.42 -9.73 9.60
N SER A 133 10.24 -10.28 9.86
CA SER A 133 9.51 -11.09 8.89
C SER A 133 8.01 -10.84 8.97
N MET A 134 7.31 -11.14 7.89
CA MET A 134 5.85 -11.04 7.80
C MET A 134 5.32 -12.00 6.74
N THR A 135 4.26 -12.72 7.07
CA THR A 135 3.50 -13.50 6.08
C THR A 135 2.63 -12.55 5.26
N LEU A 136 2.77 -12.66 3.94
CA LEU A 136 2.04 -11.87 2.95
C LEU A 136 1.15 -12.79 2.13
N VAL A 137 -0.01 -12.28 1.75
CA VAL A 137 -0.78 -12.89 0.69
C VAL A 137 -0.11 -12.59 -0.65
N MET A 138 0.02 -13.62 -1.47
CA MET A 138 0.45 -13.56 -2.86
C MET A 138 -0.78 -13.55 -3.76
N ARG A 139 -0.80 -12.65 -4.75
CA ARG A 139 -1.88 -12.54 -5.74
C ARG A 139 -1.28 -12.69 -7.13
N ASN A 140 -1.78 -13.65 -7.90
CA ASN A 140 -1.30 -14.05 -9.22
C ASN A 140 0.21 -14.36 -9.25
N GLY A 141 0.72 -15.04 -8.22
CA GLY A 141 2.14 -15.34 -8.13
C GLY A 141 3.01 -14.17 -7.68
N GLU A 142 2.40 -13.05 -7.34
CA GLU A 142 3.09 -11.78 -7.12
C GLU A 142 2.84 -11.22 -5.73
N VAL A 143 3.87 -10.55 -5.21
CA VAL A 143 3.82 -9.75 -3.99
C VAL A 143 4.27 -8.34 -4.34
N MET A 144 3.36 -7.38 -4.26
CA MET A 144 3.69 -5.97 -4.46
C MET A 144 4.10 -5.33 -3.13
N LEU A 145 5.24 -4.65 -3.09
CA LEU A 145 5.63 -3.79 -1.98
C LEU A 145 5.59 -2.33 -2.43
N PRO A 146 4.52 -1.57 -2.10
CA PRO A 146 4.42 -0.15 -2.40
C PRO A 146 5.71 0.63 -2.08
N ARG A 147 6.18 1.42 -3.05
CA ARG A 147 7.47 2.17 -3.07
C ARG A 147 8.75 1.36 -3.30
N PHE A 148 8.69 0.04 -3.33
CA PHE A 148 9.86 -0.82 -3.59
C PHE A 148 9.77 -1.49 -4.96
N GLY A 149 8.76 -2.30 -5.20
CA GLY A 149 8.67 -3.11 -6.41
C GLY A 149 7.73 -4.30 -6.27
N LEU A 150 7.68 -5.10 -7.32
CA LEU A 150 6.86 -6.31 -7.43
C LEU A 150 7.76 -7.54 -7.50
N ALA A 151 7.58 -8.46 -6.55
CA ALA A 151 8.22 -9.77 -6.56
C ALA A 151 7.34 -10.78 -7.31
N LYS A 152 7.95 -11.59 -8.18
CA LYS A 152 7.32 -12.69 -8.93
C LYS A 152 7.86 -14.03 -8.44
N LEU A 153 7.04 -14.78 -7.72
CA LEU A 153 7.44 -16.01 -7.04
C LEU A 153 6.94 -17.26 -7.78
N ASP A 154 5.70 -17.25 -8.26
CA ASP A 154 5.12 -18.35 -9.03
C ASP A 154 3.98 -17.88 -9.95
N ALA A 155 4.27 -17.70 -11.24
CA ALA A 155 3.29 -17.20 -12.20
C ALA A 155 2.06 -18.11 -12.41
N ASP A 156 2.12 -19.39 -12.00
CA ASP A 156 1.02 -20.34 -12.17
C ASP A 156 0.05 -20.34 -10.98
N GLU A 157 0.47 -19.81 -9.81
CA GLU A 157 -0.35 -19.74 -8.61
C GLU A 157 -1.26 -18.51 -8.60
N ARG A 158 -2.58 -18.72 -8.62
CA ARG A 158 -3.55 -17.61 -8.62
C ARG A 158 -3.55 -16.80 -7.34
N CYS A 159 -3.54 -17.46 -6.19
CA CYS A 159 -3.46 -16.81 -4.88
C CYS A 159 -2.81 -17.78 -3.90
N GLY A 160 -1.91 -17.27 -3.06
CA GLY A 160 -1.15 -18.06 -2.10
C GLY A 160 -0.61 -17.23 -0.95
N TYR A 161 0.40 -17.75 -0.27
CA TYR A 161 1.12 -17.05 0.78
C TYR A 161 2.61 -17.02 0.47
N SER A 162 3.27 -15.95 0.93
CA SER A 162 4.72 -15.82 0.92
C SER A 162 5.17 -15.31 2.27
N GLU A 163 6.24 -15.88 2.81
CA GLU A 163 6.98 -15.23 3.88
C GLU A 163 7.90 -14.16 3.27
N LEU A 164 7.79 -12.93 3.75
CA LEU A 164 8.79 -11.88 3.51
C LEU A 164 9.68 -11.79 4.74
N THR A 165 11.00 -11.76 4.53
CA THR A 165 11.98 -11.34 5.53
C THR A 165 12.75 -10.13 5.03
N TRP A 166 13.20 -9.29 5.96
CA TRP A 166 14.07 -8.16 5.65
C TRP A 166 15.14 -8.01 6.72
N ASN A 167 16.28 -7.43 6.34
CA ASN A 167 17.37 -7.15 7.25
C ASN A 167 17.80 -5.68 7.26
N ASP A 168 18.69 -5.34 8.18
CA ASP A 168 19.20 -3.98 8.37
C ASP A 168 20.09 -3.48 7.21
N ARG A 169 20.47 -4.37 6.29
CA ARG A 169 21.21 -4.04 5.06
C ARG A 169 20.29 -3.68 3.90
N GLY A 170 18.97 -3.80 4.08
CA GLY A 170 17.98 -3.52 3.05
C GLY A 170 17.72 -4.67 2.07
N GLU A 171 18.23 -5.86 2.36
CA GLU A 171 17.91 -7.08 1.61
C GLU A 171 16.49 -7.54 1.94
N LEU A 172 15.77 -7.98 0.93
CA LEU A 172 14.44 -8.59 1.03
C LEU A 172 14.51 -10.03 0.54
N ALA A 173 13.96 -10.97 1.29
CA ALA A 173 13.79 -12.34 0.83
C ALA A 173 12.32 -12.75 0.91
N PHE A 174 11.83 -13.31 -0.19
CA PHE A 174 10.47 -13.79 -0.35
C PHE A 174 10.51 -15.31 -0.53
N ARG A 175 9.73 -16.04 0.26
CA ARG A 175 9.62 -17.50 0.16
C ARG A 175 8.14 -17.89 0.08
N GLY A 176 7.73 -18.40 -1.07
CA GLY A 176 6.46 -19.09 -1.26
C GLY A 176 6.66 -20.61 -1.34
N ASP A 177 5.58 -21.34 -1.56
CA ASP A 177 5.61 -22.81 -1.64
C ASP A 177 6.38 -23.33 -2.87
N HIS A 178 6.43 -22.53 -3.93
CA HIS A 178 6.97 -22.91 -5.23
C HIS A 178 8.17 -22.07 -5.70
N GLY A 179 8.57 -21.06 -4.93
CA GLY A 179 9.64 -20.15 -5.33
C GLY A 179 10.25 -19.38 -4.17
N GLU A 180 11.52 -19.03 -4.32
CA GLU A 180 12.25 -18.11 -3.44
C GLU A 180 12.91 -17.02 -4.27
N LEU A 181 12.84 -15.78 -3.78
CA LEU A 181 13.48 -14.62 -4.40
C LEU A 181 14.21 -13.83 -3.31
N VAL A 182 15.50 -13.59 -3.52
CA VAL A 182 16.29 -12.68 -2.71
C VAL A 182 16.62 -11.45 -3.54
N VAL A 183 16.43 -10.27 -2.96
CA VAL A 183 16.65 -8.96 -3.55
C VAL A 183 17.62 -8.23 -2.63
N GLU A 184 18.89 -8.14 -3.01
CA GLU A 184 19.93 -7.54 -2.16
C GLU A 184 19.76 -6.02 -2.08
N SER A 185 19.34 -5.41 -3.19
CA SER A 185 19.10 -3.96 -3.25
C SER A 185 17.86 -3.60 -4.08
N PRO A 186 16.68 -3.46 -3.44
CA PRO A 186 15.40 -3.30 -4.12
C PRO A 186 15.32 -2.17 -5.16
N ALA A 187 16.16 -1.13 -5.03
CA ALA A 187 16.15 0.03 -5.91
C ALA A 187 16.96 -0.15 -7.21
N VAL A 188 17.90 -1.10 -7.24
CA VAL A 188 18.86 -1.26 -8.36
C VAL A 188 19.02 -2.70 -8.83
N GLU A 189 18.35 -3.65 -8.17
CA GLU A 189 18.35 -5.07 -8.54
C GLU A 189 17.86 -5.28 -9.99
N ASP A 190 18.57 -6.11 -10.74
CA ASP A 190 18.28 -6.46 -12.15
C ASP A 190 17.82 -7.92 -12.29
N ASN A 191 17.16 -8.45 -11.26
CA ASN A 191 16.60 -9.78 -11.28
C ASN A 191 15.26 -9.77 -12.05
N ALA A 192 15.09 -10.64 -13.04
CA ALA A 192 13.86 -10.72 -13.85
C ALA A 192 12.58 -11.01 -13.03
N GLN A 193 12.73 -11.59 -11.83
CA GLN A 193 11.64 -11.86 -10.89
C GLN A 193 11.35 -10.67 -9.95
N TRP A 194 12.14 -9.60 -10.02
CA TRP A 194 11.92 -8.36 -9.29
C TRP A 194 11.71 -7.20 -10.26
N LEU A 195 10.53 -6.58 -10.21
CA LEU A 195 10.26 -5.36 -10.96
C LEU A 195 10.39 -4.16 -10.01
N PRO A 196 11.52 -3.43 -10.00
CA PRO A 196 11.70 -2.28 -9.12
C PRO A 196 10.79 -1.13 -9.55
N LEU A 197 10.21 -0.43 -8.57
CA LEU A 197 9.50 0.82 -8.84
C LEU A 197 10.48 1.92 -9.23
N ARG A 198 10.27 2.51 -10.40
CA ARG A 198 11.14 3.56 -10.93
C ARG A 198 11.01 4.83 -10.08
N ARG A 199 12.14 5.30 -9.54
CA ARG A 199 12.23 6.62 -8.91
C ARG A 199 12.62 7.66 -9.94
N LEU A 200 11.71 8.58 -10.24
CA LEU A 200 11.98 9.73 -11.07
C LEU A 200 12.47 10.88 -10.20
N ARG A 201 13.66 11.39 -10.49
CA ARG A 201 14.13 12.67 -9.96
C ARG A 201 13.78 13.76 -10.97
N SER A 202 13.14 14.83 -10.51
CA SER A 202 13.03 16.02 -11.34
C SER A 202 14.41 16.69 -11.45
N GLY A 203 14.69 17.34 -12.57
CA GLY A 203 15.98 18.01 -12.81
C GLY A 203 16.23 19.24 -11.92
N ALA A 204 15.27 19.63 -11.08
CA ALA A 204 15.45 20.65 -10.06
C ALA A 204 16.22 20.08 -8.86
N ALA A 205 17.30 20.74 -8.47
CA ALA A 205 18.29 20.25 -7.50
C ALA A 205 17.74 19.89 -6.09
N ASP A 206 16.55 20.38 -5.74
CA ASP A 206 15.88 20.16 -4.44
C ASP A 206 14.58 19.32 -4.53
N SER A 207 14.33 18.64 -5.64
CA SER A 207 13.11 17.84 -5.79
C SER A 207 13.24 16.45 -5.16
N GLU A 208 12.31 16.10 -4.25
CA GLU A 208 12.21 14.73 -3.75
C GLU A 208 11.92 13.76 -4.91
N PRO A 209 12.56 12.58 -4.93
CA PRO A 209 12.29 11.57 -5.94
C PRO A 209 10.84 11.10 -5.86
N VAL A 210 10.13 11.15 -6.98
CA VAL A 210 8.75 10.66 -7.12
C VAL A 210 8.80 9.21 -7.56
N ASN A 211 8.10 8.33 -6.86
CA ASN A 211 7.90 6.95 -7.33
C ASN A 211 6.90 6.97 -8.49
N HIS A 212 7.33 6.53 -9.67
CA HIS A 212 6.43 6.25 -10.77
C HIS A 212 5.90 4.84 -10.61
N ASP A 213 4.64 4.74 -10.19
CA ASP A 213 3.96 3.46 -9.99
C ASP A 213 3.10 3.10 -11.19
N ASP A 214 3.71 2.42 -12.15
CA ASP A 214 3.07 1.75 -13.28
C ASP A 214 2.83 0.25 -13.03
N LEU A 215 3.24 -0.26 -11.87
CA LEU A 215 3.03 -1.65 -11.48
C LEU A 215 1.63 -1.76 -10.87
N VAL A 216 0.65 -2.03 -11.73
CA VAL A 216 -0.67 -2.44 -11.29
C VAL A 216 -0.61 -3.94 -11.00
N PRO A 217 -0.71 -4.40 -9.74
CA PRO A 217 -0.83 -5.82 -9.47
C PRO A 217 -2.10 -6.34 -10.14
N CYS A 218 -1.93 -7.32 -11.04
CA CYS A 218 -2.98 -7.89 -11.90
C CYS A 218 -4.23 -8.27 -11.09
#